data_AF-A0A1H0E219-F1
#
_entry.id   AF-A0A1H0E219-F1
#
_cell.length_a   1.000
_cell.length_b   1.000
_cell.length_c   1.000
_cell.angle_alpha   90.00
_cell.angle_beta   90.00
_cell.angle_gamma   90.00
#
_symmetry.space_group_name_H-M   'P 1'
#
loop_
_entity.id
_entity.type
_entity.pdbx_description
1 polymer ?
#
loop_
_entity_poly.entity_id
_entity_poly.type
_entity_poly.pdbx_seq_one_letter_code
_entity_poly.pdbx_strand_id
1 'polypeptide(L)'
;MSGTAVQRSFLFGDPDLPALFHRTDTAALSSQRATLVWLRRQMLLLVVAAACSGLPWRLRIGPADVLSLLSACAYVGALWFTWRTARQRPKDDWQLQRSAAELVRSHCWRYAVCGAPYGRDVRDPDGALEAAVHDGLHRLATIGWREPPLTGGPGPAFLVTTGMRELRAKPFAVRRDVYLRDRVAEQHDWYVRRAVESRRGARLWEAVTVLGTLAALAAAIAKALEWGTSMDLVGIASSAAAASVAWSEVRQYQPLVAAHSLVAQELSAMAAALQHVDTEQVWAANVAAAEERVSPDYTAWVARHHG
;
A
#
# COMPACT_ATOMS: atom_id res chain seq x y z
N MET A 1 33.03 0.78 35.93
CA MET A 1 32.15 1.48 34.98
C MET A 1 32.23 0.82 33.60
N SER A 2 31.87 -0.46 33.49
CA SER A 2 32.10 -1.26 32.25
C SER A 2 30.89 -2.09 31.82
N GLY A 3 29.68 -1.72 32.24
CA GLY A 3 28.45 -2.50 31.98
C GLY A 3 27.52 -1.94 30.90
N THR A 4 27.74 -0.73 30.39
CA THR A 4 26.74 -0.01 29.57
C THR A 4 27.03 0.01 28.06
N ALA A 5 28.17 -0.52 27.60
CA ALA A 5 28.57 -0.43 26.20
C ALA A 5 28.16 -1.61 25.31
N VAL A 6 27.78 -2.76 25.88
CA VAL A 6 27.54 -4.02 25.12
C VAL A 6 26.06 -4.20 24.71
N GLN A 7 25.14 -3.37 25.19
CA GLN A 7 23.69 -3.58 25.02
C GLN A 7 23.07 -2.96 23.75
N ARG A 8 23.84 -2.31 22.86
CA ARG A 8 23.27 -1.42 21.82
C ARG A 8 23.20 -1.94 20.37
N SER A 9 23.71 -3.12 20.02
CA SER A 9 23.88 -3.47 18.59
C SER A 9 22.91 -4.49 18.00
N PHE A 10 21.97 -5.06 18.76
CA PHE A 10 21.01 -5.97 18.15
C PHE A 10 19.97 -5.16 17.37
N LEU A 11 20.01 -5.26 16.04
CA LEU A 11 19.01 -4.74 15.12
C LEU A 11 18.19 -5.92 14.64
N PHE A 12 16.87 -5.77 14.63
CA PHE A 12 15.96 -6.77 14.09
C PHE A 12 15.02 -6.10 13.10
N GLY A 13 14.94 -6.62 11.88
CA GLY A 13 14.13 -6.01 10.84
C GLY A 13 13.64 -7.00 9.81
N ASP A 14 13.12 -6.47 8.70
CA ASP A 14 12.56 -7.28 7.62
C ASP A 14 13.50 -8.38 7.08
N PRO A 15 14.83 -8.17 6.94
CA PRO A 15 15.74 -9.23 6.49
C PRO A 15 15.82 -10.45 7.42
N ASP A 16 15.46 -10.29 8.69
CA ASP A 16 15.46 -11.37 9.68
C ASP A 16 14.16 -12.20 9.67
N LEU A 17 13.20 -11.81 8.83
CA LEU A 17 11.92 -12.49 8.70
C LEU A 17 11.98 -13.69 7.75
N PRO A 18 11.01 -14.62 7.83
CA PRO A 18 11.02 -15.83 7.02
C PRO A 18 10.90 -15.55 5.52
N ALA A 19 11.43 -16.44 4.68
CA ALA A 19 11.30 -16.28 3.22
C ALA A 19 9.83 -16.25 2.74
N LEU A 20 8.90 -16.82 3.51
CA LEU A 20 7.47 -16.69 3.25
C LEU A 20 7.00 -15.22 3.28
N PHE A 21 7.46 -14.43 4.25
CA PHE A 21 7.17 -12.99 4.32
C PHE A 21 7.67 -12.26 3.08
N HIS A 22 8.93 -12.50 2.67
CA HIS A 22 9.48 -11.86 1.48
C HIS A 22 8.73 -12.25 0.19
N ARG A 23 8.27 -13.50 0.07
CA ARG A 23 7.47 -13.94 -1.08
C ARG A 23 6.11 -13.25 -1.13
N THR A 24 5.40 -13.16 -0.01
CA THR A 24 4.09 -12.49 0.03
C THR A 24 4.20 -10.98 -0.13
N ASP A 25 5.22 -10.36 0.45
CA ASP A 25 5.46 -8.92 0.30
C ASP A 25 5.82 -8.54 -1.15
N THR A 26 6.73 -9.27 -1.79
CA THR A 26 7.07 -9.04 -3.20
C THR A 26 5.87 -9.28 -4.15
N ALA A 27 5.04 -10.30 -3.86
CA ALA A 27 3.80 -10.54 -4.59
C ALA A 27 2.78 -9.39 -4.40
N ALA A 28 2.66 -8.85 -3.19
CA ALA A 28 1.81 -7.69 -2.91
C ALA A 28 2.29 -6.45 -3.67
N LEU A 29 3.59 -6.15 -3.64
CA LEU A 29 4.18 -5.00 -4.32
C LEU A 29 4.05 -5.09 -5.85
N SER A 30 4.26 -6.27 -6.43
CA SER A 30 4.13 -6.48 -7.87
C SER A 30 2.67 -6.33 -8.35
N SER A 31 1.72 -6.90 -7.61
CA SER A 31 0.28 -6.78 -7.88
C SER A 31 -0.21 -5.33 -7.78
N GLN A 32 0.26 -4.58 -6.77
CA GLN A 32 -0.06 -3.16 -6.62
C GLN A 32 0.46 -2.34 -7.81
N ARG A 33 1.73 -2.52 -8.19
CA ARG A 33 2.34 -1.79 -9.31
C ARG A 33 1.64 -2.09 -10.62
N ALA A 34 1.34 -3.36 -10.90
CA ALA A 34 0.63 -3.77 -12.11
C ALA A 34 -0.74 -3.08 -12.21
N THR A 35 -1.52 -3.10 -11.13
CA THR A 35 -2.85 -2.46 -11.05
C THR A 35 -2.79 -0.98 -11.34
N LEU A 36 -1.88 -0.25 -10.67
CA LEU A 36 -1.74 1.19 -10.86
C LEU A 36 -1.25 1.54 -12.28
N VAL A 37 -0.37 0.72 -12.86
CA VAL A 37 0.12 0.91 -14.23
C VAL A 37 -1.00 0.71 -15.24
N TRP A 38 -1.85 -0.30 -15.07
CA TRP A 38 -2.97 -0.56 -15.99
C TRP A 38 -3.99 0.57 -15.98
N LEU A 39 -4.36 1.03 -14.78
CA LEU A 39 -5.28 2.16 -14.66
C LEU A 39 -4.69 3.45 -15.24
N ARG A 40 -3.40 3.73 -14.97
CA ARG A 40 -2.73 4.89 -15.54
C ARG A 40 -2.71 4.84 -17.06
N ARG A 41 -2.46 3.67 -17.66
CA ARG A 41 -2.50 3.47 -19.12
C ARG A 41 -3.90 3.69 -19.67
N GLN A 42 -4.94 3.18 -19.00
CA GLN A 42 -6.33 3.41 -19.39
C GLN A 42 -6.67 4.90 -19.43
N MET A 43 -6.36 5.64 -18.36
CA MET A 43 -6.62 7.08 -18.27
C MET A 43 -5.84 7.87 -19.34
N LEU A 44 -4.57 7.54 -19.56
CA LEU A 44 -3.75 8.19 -20.58
C LEU A 44 -4.30 7.93 -21.99
N LEU A 45 -4.76 6.71 -22.28
CA LEU A 45 -5.37 6.40 -23.57
C LEU A 45 -6.66 7.20 -23.82
N LEU A 46 -7.48 7.42 -22.80
CA LEU A 46 -8.67 8.27 -22.92
C LEU A 46 -8.31 9.74 -23.23
N VAL A 47 -7.29 10.27 -22.57
CA VAL A 47 -6.79 11.64 -22.86
C VAL A 47 -6.19 11.74 -24.26
N VAL A 48 -5.42 10.72 -24.68
CA VAL A 48 -4.86 10.66 -26.05
C VAL A 48 -5.97 10.57 -27.09
N ALA A 49 -7.01 9.77 -26.86
CA ALA A 49 -8.15 9.68 -27.76
C ALA A 49 -8.84 11.04 -27.95
N ALA A 50 -9.08 11.76 -26.85
CA ALA A 50 -9.62 13.12 -26.88
C ALA A 50 -8.69 14.10 -27.62
N ALA A 51 -7.38 14.02 -27.38
CA ALA A 51 -6.40 14.86 -28.07
C ALA A 51 -6.35 14.61 -29.59
N CYS A 52 -6.28 13.34 -30.01
CA CYS A 52 -6.30 12.98 -31.42
C CYS A 52 -7.61 13.41 -32.11
N SER A 53 -8.75 13.29 -31.43
CA SER A 53 -10.06 13.70 -31.97
C SER A 53 -10.23 15.23 -32.04
N GLY A 54 -9.60 15.97 -31.13
CA GLY A 54 -9.78 17.42 -31.00
C GLY A 54 -8.81 18.26 -31.83
N LEU A 55 -7.77 17.66 -32.39
CA LEU A 55 -6.79 18.37 -33.23
C LEU A 55 -7.38 18.65 -34.64
N PRO A 56 -7.24 19.87 -35.17
CA PRO A 56 -7.77 20.26 -36.48
C PRO A 56 -6.96 19.68 -37.65
N TRP A 57 -5.77 19.14 -37.36
CA TRP A 57 -4.88 18.58 -38.36
C TRP A 57 -5.47 17.29 -38.92
N ARG A 58 -5.75 17.27 -40.22
CA ARG A 58 -6.24 16.06 -40.90
C ARG A 58 -5.12 15.46 -41.74
N LEU A 59 -4.41 14.50 -41.16
CA LEU A 59 -3.42 13.73 -41.91
C LEU A 59 -4.15 12.59 -42.62
N ARG A 60 -4.47 12.79 -43.90
CA ARG A 60 -5.21 11.81 -44.69
C ARG A 60 -4.28 10.81 -45.37
N ILE A 61 -4.60 9.53 -45.24
CA ILE A 61 -4.02 8.45 -46.06
C ILE A 61 -5.22 7.75 -46.73
N GLY A 62 -5.47 8.07 -48.00
CA GLY A 62 -6.68 7.64 -48.71
C GLY A 62 -7.96 8.26 -48.11
N PRO A 63 -9.06 7.48 -47.91
CA PRO A 63 -10.31 8.00 -47.35
C PRO A 63 -10.25 8.19 -45.82
N ALA A 64 -9.23 7.63 -45.15
CA ALA A 64 -9.12 7.65 -43.70
C ALA A 64 -8.29 8.84 -43.19
N ASP A 65 -8.76 9.45 -42.11
CA ASP A 65 -7.98 10.39 -41.31
C ASP A 65 -7.21 9.63 -40.23
N VAL A 66 -5.88 9.77 -40.23
CA VAL A 66 -4.98 9.02 -39.35
C VAL A 66 -5.24 9.35 -37.89
N LEU A 67 -5.55 10.61 -37.54
CA LEU A 67 -5.83 10.99 -36.16
C LEU A 67 -7.12 10.36 -35.64
N SER A 68 -8.16 10.31 -36.47
CA SER A 68 -9.40 9.60 -36.14
C SER A 68 -9.16 8.10 -35.92
N LEU A 69 -8.33 7.46 -36.74
CA LEU A 69 -7.96 6.04 -36.55
C LEU A 69 -7.17 5.83 -35.25
N LEU A 70 -6.22 6.70 -34.94
CA LEU A 70 -5.45 6.67 -33.69
C LEU A 70 -6.36 6.83 -32.47
N SER A 71 -7.33 7.75 -32.53
CA SER A 71 -8.34 7.92 -31.47
C SER A 71 -9.17 6.64 -31.27
N ALA A 72 -9.65 6.01 -32.36
CA ALA A 72 -10.37 4.75 -32.28
C ALA A 72 -9.52 3.63 -31.65
N CYS A 73 -8.25 3.49 -32.07
CA CYS A 73 -7.32 2.54 -31.47
C CYS A 73 -7.10 2.81 -29.96
N ALA A 74 -7.00 4.08 -29.57
CA ALA A 74 -6.84 4.47 -28.18
C ALA A 74 -8.08 4.10 -27.33
N TYR A 75 -9.30 4.31 -27.85
CA TYR A 75 -10.53 3.85 -27.19
C TYR A 75 -10.61 2.33 -27.06
N VAL A 76 -10.25 1.58 -28.10
CA VAL A 76 -10.19 0.11 -28.06
C VAL A 76 -9.20 -0.35 -26.99
N GLY A 77 -8.03 0.28 -26.91
CA GLY A 77 -7.04 0.01 -25.88
C GLY A 77 -7.56 0.32 -24.48
N ALA A 78 -8.20 1.47 -24.27
CA ALA A 78 -8.81 1.84 -23.00
C ALA A 78 -9.89 0.83 -22.57
N LEU A 79 -10.76 0.42 -23.49
CA LEU A 79 -11.79 -0.58 -23.25
C LEU A 79 -11.18 -1.94 -22.86
N TRP A 80 -10.11 -2.34 -23.54
CA TRP A 80 -9.38 -3.56 -23.21
C TRP A 80 -8.81 -3.53 -21.79
N PHE A 81 -8.19 -2.41 -21.38
CA PHE A 81 -7.69 -2.25 -20.01
C PHE A 81 -8.83 -2.25 -18.97
N THR A 82 -9.95 -1.59 -19.25
CA THR A 82 -11.14 -1.60 -18.38
C THR A 82 -11.65 -3.03 -18.19
N TRP A 83 -11.85 -3.76 -19.28
CA TRP A 83 -12.33 -5.14 -19.27
C TRP A 83 -11.36 -6.07 -18.54
N ARG A 84 -10.06 -5.94 -18.79
CA ARG A 84 -9.02 -6.74 -18.13
C ARG A 84 -9.00 -6.50 -16.62
N THR A 85 -9.06 -5.23 -16.20
CA THR A 85 -9.06 -4.84 -14.79
C THR A 85 -10.31 -5.34 -14.08
N ALA A 86 -11.48 -5.27 -14.75
CA ALA A 86 -12.74 -5.79 -14.21
C ALA A 86 -12.72 -7.32 -14.01
N ARG A 87 -12.06 -8.08 -14.90
CA ARG A 87 -12.00 -9.55 -14.79
C ARG A 87 -10.97 -10.08 -13.81
N GLN A 88 -9.84 -9.42 -13.67
CA GLN A 88 -8.73 -9.94 -12.85
C GLN A 88 -8.85 -9.56 -11.37
N ARG A 89 -9.82 -8.71 -10.99
CA ARG A 89 -9.98 -8.16 -9.62
C ARG A 89 -8.64 -7.90 -8.92
N PRO A 90 -7.68 -7.23 -9.57
CA PRO A 90 -6.29 -7.20 -9.10
C PRO A 90 -6.13 -6.41 -7.78
N LYS A 91 -7.14 -5.60 -7.42
CA LYS A 91 -7.25 -4.95 -6.11
C LYS A 91 -7.44 -5.96 -4.98
N ASP A 92 -8.26 -6.99 -5.20
CA ASP A 92 -8.55 -8.03 -4.21
C ASP A 92 -7.30 -8.90 -4.01
N ASP A 93 -6.65 -9.29 -5.11
CA ASP A 93 -5.37 -10.04 -5.07
C ASP A 93 -4.28 -9.25 -4.32
N TRP A 94 -4.13 -7.95 -4.61
CA TRP A 94 -3.19 -7.08 -3.89
C TRP A 94 -3.50 -7.02 -2.40
N GLN A 95 -4.78 -6.85 -2.03
CA GLN A 95 -5.21 -6.78 -0.63
C GLN A 95 -4.90 -8.10 0.10
N LEU A 96 -5.23 -9.24 -0.50
CA LEU A 96 -4.99 -10.55 0.09
C LEU A 96 -3.49 -10.83 0.28
N GLN A 97 -2.64 -10.50 -0.70
CA GLN A 97 -1.19 -10.65 -0.54
C GLN A 97 -0.62 -9.72 0.53
N ARG A 98 -1.10 -8.48 0.61
CA ARG A 98 -0.72 -7.54 1.67
C ARG A 98 -1.14 -8.04 3.05
N SER A 99 -2.35 -8.56 3.18
CA SER A 99 -2.84 -9.14 4.44
C SER A 99 -2.02 -10.36 4.84
N ALA A 100 -1.63 -11.23 3.89
CA ALA A 100 -0.76 -12.37 4.16
C ALA A 100 0.64 -11.94 4.64
N ALA A 101 1.26 -10.95 3.98
CA ALA A 101 2.57 -10.42 4.37
C ALA A 101 2.54 -9.81 5.77
N GLU A 102 1.56 -8.95 6.07
CA GLU A 102 1.44 -8.33 7.39
C GLU A 102 1.04 -9.32 8.48
N LEU A 103 0.24 -10.35 8.15
CA LEU A 103 -0.07 -11.44 9.08
C LEU A 103 1.21 -12.16 9.50
N VAL A 104 2.05 -12.57 8.54
CA VAL A 104 3.32 -13.24 8.84
C VAL A 104 4.22 -12.31 9.64
N ARG A 105 4.45 -11.08 9.17
CA ARG A 105 5.29 -10.07 9.83
C ARG A 105 4.88 -9.84 11.28
N SER A 106 3.59 -9.63 11.51
CA SER A 106 3.03 -9.40 12.86
C SER A 106 3.24 -10.59 13.79
N HIS A 107 3.00 -11.83 13.32
CA HIS A 107 3.23 -13.01 14.16
C HIS A 107 4.72 -13.22 14.44
N CYS A 108 5.61 -12.96 13.47
CA CYS A 108 7.05 -13.06 13.68
C CYS A 108 7.56 -12.05 14.72
N TRP A 109 7.10 -10.79 14.66
CA TRP A 109 7.43 -9.79 15.68
C TRP A 109 6.91 -10.18 17.06
N ARG A 110 5.64 -10.57 17.16
CA ARG A 110 5.05 -11.06 18.43
C ARG A 110 5.84 -12.24 18.98
N TYR A 111 6.23 -13.20 18.14
CA TYR A 111 7.07 -14.31 18.56
C TYR A 111 8.43 -13.83 19.09
N ALA A 112 9.11 -12.96 18.34
CA ALA A 112 10.48 -12.55 18.64
C ALA A 112 10.55 -11.75 19.95
N VAL A 113 9.51 -10.97 20.29
CA VAL A 113 9.51 -10.14 21.50
C VAL A 113 8.74 -10.74 22.68
N CYS A 114 8.22 -11.96 22.54
CA CYS A 114 7.31 -12.61 23.49
C CYS A 114 5.97 -11.88 23.70
N GLY A 115 5.46 -11.27 22.62
CA GLY A 115 4.09 -10.77 22.49
C GLY A 115 3.07 -11.91 22.48
N ALA A 116 1.82 -11.64 22.87
CA ALA A 116 0.75 -12.64 22.83
C ALA A 116 0.44 -13.07 21.37
N PRO A 117 0.20 -14.36 21.10
CA PRO A 117 0.03 -15.47 22.06
C PRO A 117 1.33 -16.18 22.47
N TYR A 118 2.51 -15.64 22.14
CA TYR A 118 3.82 -16.29 22.31
C TYR A 118 4.57 -15.86 23.57
N GLY A 119 3.87 -15.71 24.69
CA GLY A 119 4.45 -15.34 25.97
C GLY A 119 5.60 -16.27 26.43
N ARG A 120 6.32 -15.87 27.48
CA ARG A 120 7.44 -16.67 28.03
C ARG A 120 6.99 -17.96 28.71
N ASP A 121 5.72 -18.04 29.08
CA ASP A 121 5.04 -19.17 29.68
C ASP A 121 4.65 -20.28 28.68
N VAL A 122 4.71 -19.99 27.37
CA VAL A 122 4.41 -20.96 26.31
C VAL A 122 5.52 -22.00 26.21
N ARG A 123 5.16 -23.29 26.34
CA ARG A 123 6.10 -24.42 26.30
C ARG A 123 6.75 -24.63 24.93
N ASP A 124 5.96 -24.54 23.86
CA ASP A 124 6.42 -24.68 22.47
C ASP A 124 6.01 -23.45 21.64
N PRO A 125 6.76 -22.35 21.72
CA PRO A 125 6.45 -21.13 20.99
C PRO A 125 6.69 -21.25 19.48
N ASP A 126 7.57 -22.16 19.06
CA ASP A 126 7.91 -22.38 17.65
C ASP A 126 6.72 -23.07 16.95
N GLY A 127 6.22 -24.17 17.51
CA GLY A 127 5.03 -24.85 17.01
C GLY A 127 3.77 -23.97 17.08
N ALA A 128 3.65 -23.13 18.12
CA ALA A 128 2.56 -22.16 18.22
C ALA A 128 2.60 -21.12 17.09
N LEU A 129 3.78 -20.63 16.71
CA LEU A 129 3.94 -19.70 15.60
C LEU A 129 3.56 -20.35 14.27
N GLU A 130 4.05 -21.56 14.03
CA GLU A 130 3.74 -22.34 12.82
C GLU A 130 2.24 -22.58 12.68
N ALA A 131 1.58 -23.01 13.75
CA ALA A 131 0.14 -23.23 13.78
C ALA A 131 -0.65 -21.94 13.50
N ALA A 132 -0.29 -20.83 14.15
CA ALA A 132 -1.01 -19.56 14.00
C ALA A 132 -0.87 -18.95 12.60
N VAL A 133 0.33 -19.00 12.01
CA VAL A 133 0.55 -18.52 10.64
C VAL A 133 -0.15 -19.44 9.64
N HIS A 134 -0.07 -20.77 9.82
CA HIS A 134 -0.76 -21.72 8.94
C HIS A 134 -2.27 -21.49 8.96
N ASP A 135 -2.88 -21.40 10.14
CA ASP A 135 -4.31 -21.15 10.32
C ASP A 135 -4.74 -19.78 9.74
N GLY A 136 -3.93 -18.74 9.96
CA GLY A 136 -4.14 -17.41 9.38
C GLY A 136 -4.12 -17.42 7.85
N LEU A 137 -3.13 -18.07 7.24
CA LEU A 137 -3.03 -18.19 5.78
C LEU A 137 -4.11 -19.10 5.21
N HIS A 138 -4.51 -20.15 5.92
CA HIS A 138 -5.63 -21.00 5.54
C HIS A 138 -6.93 -20.20 5.47
N ARG A 139 -7.21 -19.34 6.46
CA ARG A 139 -8.35 -18.40 6.40
C ARG A 139 -8.27 -17.45 5.21
N LEU A 140 -7.09 -16.96 4.85
CA LEU A 140 -6.94 -16.14 3.65
C LEU A 140 -7.16 -16.96 2.38
N ALA A 141 -6.73 -18.23 2.36
CA ALA A 141 -6.92 -19.12 1.23
C ALA A 141 -8.40 -19.41 0.94
N THR A 142 -9.25 -19.52 1.98
CA THR A 142 -10.70 -19.73 1.80
C THR A 142 -11.39 -18.55 1.11
N ILE A 143 -10.83 -17.34 1.20
CA ILE A 143 -11.34 -16.14 0.52
C ILE A 143 -10.57 -15.79 -0.76
N GLY A 144 -9.72 -16.71 -1.23
CA GLY A 144 -9.08 -16.62 -2.55
C GLY A 144 -7.60 -16.26 -2.55
N TRP A 145 -6.94 -16.14 -1.40
CA TRP A 145 -5.48 -15.97 -1.36
C TRP A 145 -4.78 -17.21 -1.95
N ARG A 146 -3.70 -16.98 -2.68
CA ARG A 146 -2.87 -18.02 -3.28
C ARG A 146 -1.43 -17.79 -2.88
N GLU A 147 -0.77 -18.85 -2.43
CA GLU A 147 0.65 -18.76 -2.09
C GLU A 147 1.49 -18.41 -3.33
N PRO A 148 2.36 -17.39 -3.25
CA PRO A 148 3.25 -17.06 -4.35
C PRO A 148 4.21 -18.22 -4.68
N PRO A 149 4.47 -18.48 -5.98
CA PRO A 149 5.37 -19.56 -6.40
C PRO A 149 6.74 -19.46 -5.75
N LEU A 150 7.35 -20.62 -5.47
CA LEU A 150 8.75 -20.71 -5.05
C LEU A 150 9.64 -20.29 -6.23
N THR A 151 10.09 -19.04 -6.23
CA THR A 151 11.03 -18.53 -7.23
C THR A 151 12.41 -18.37 -6.59
N GLY A 152 13.29 -19.35 -6.81
CA GLY A 152 14.75 -19.19 -6.76
C GLY A 152 15.44 -18.83 -5.43
N GLY A 153 14.88 -19.16 -4.26
CA GLY A 153 15.55 -19.02 -2.94
C GLY A 153 15.70 -20.37 -2.20
N PRO A 154 16.65 -20.51 -1.25
CA PRO A 154 17.10 -21.82 -0.77
C PRO A 154 16.08 -22.52 0.13
N GLY A 155 15.66 -23.72 -0.28
CA GLY A 155 15.14 -24.77 0.59
C GLY A 155 13.81 -24.49 1.32
N PRO A 156 13.32 -25.46 2.13
CA PRO A 156 12.13 -25.26 2.94
C PRO A 156 12.35 -24.07 3.87
N ALA A 157 11.56 -23.02 3.66
CA ALA A 157 11.66 -21.78 4.42
C ALA A 157 11.12 -22.02 5.84
N PHE A 158 12.01 -22.30 6.79
CA PHE A 158 11.64 -22.36 8.20
C PHE A 158 10.96 -21.04 8.60
N LEU A 159 9.77 -21.13 9.18
CA LEU A 159 9.01 -19.97 9.65
C LEU A 159 9.67 -19.33 10.88
N VAL A 160 10.44 -20.10 11.64
CA VAL A 160 11.21 -19.60 12.77
C VAL A 160 12.66 -19.37 12.34
N THR A 161 13.05 -18.11 12.19
CA THR A 161 14.42 -17.74 11.80
C THR A 161 15.36 -17.69 13.01
N THR A 162 16.67 -17.73 12.75
CA THR A 162 17.69 -17.58 13.80
C THR A 162 17.60 -16.22 14.49
N GLY A 163 17.44 -15.12 13.74
CA GLY A 163 17.31 -13.77 14.30
C GLY A 163 16.10 -13.63 15.23
N MET A 164 14.98 -14.27 14.90
CA MET A 164 13.79 -14.30 15.77
C MET A 164 14.07 -15.00 17.10
N ARG A 165 14.75 -16.16 17.08
CA ARG A 165 15.13 -16.89 18.30
C ARG A 165 16.15 -16.12 19.13
N GLU A 166 17.11 -15.48 18.48
CA GLU A 166 18.12 -14.65 19.14
C GLU A 166 17.50 -13.48 19.90
N LEU A 167 16.56 -12.75 19.26
CA LEU A 167 15.82 -11.68 19.93
C LEU A 167 15.00 -12.22 21.09
N ARG A 168 14.28 -13.33 20.87
CA ARG A 168 13.43 -13.97 21.89
C ARG A 168 14.20 -14.37 23.15
N ALA A 169 15.45 -14.79 22.98
CA ALA A 169 16.35 -15.17 24.07
C ALA A 169 16.94 -13.97 24.85
N LYS A 170 16.83 -12.74 24.34
CA LYS A 170 17.33 -11.55 25.04
C LYS A 170 16.53 -11.25 26.33
N PRO A 171 17.14 -10.54 27.29
CA PRO A 171 16.41 -10.02 28.45
C PRO A 171 15.24 -9.12 28.04
N PHE A 172 14.21 -9.08 28.88
CA PHE A 172 12.98 -8.31 28.65
C PHE A 172 13.25 -6.87 28.17
N ALA A 173 14.08 -6.11 28.90
CA ALA A 173 14.40 -4.72 28.57
C ALA A 173 14.97 -4.57 27.15
N VAL A 174 15.85 -5.50 26.72
CA VAL A 174 16.43 -5.46 25.37
C VAL A 174 15.36 -5.74 24.32
N ARG A 175 14.47 -6.72 24.53
CA ARG A 175 13.38 -7.00 23.59
C ARG A 175 12.41 -5.83 23.47
N ARG A 176 12.08 -5.19 24.60
CA ARG A 176 11.23 -3.99 24.64
C ARG A 176 11.85 -2.87 23.84
N ASP A 177 13.12 -2.56 24.09
CA ASP A 177 13.81 -1.45 23.43
C ASP A 177 13.95 -1.70 21.91
N VAL A 178 14.26 -2.95 21.51
CA VAL A 178 14.29 -3.37 20.10
C VAL A 178 12.91 -3.24 19.45
N TYR A 179 11.83 -3.70 20.10
CA TYR A 179 10.47 -3.56 19.56
C TYR A 179 10.09 -2.09 19.36
N LEU A 180 10.32 -1.25 20.38
CA LEU A 180 9.97 0.16 20.30
C LEU A 180 10.75 0.89 19.21
N ARG A 181 12.05 0.64 19.10
CA ARG A 181 12.94 1.31 18.15
C ARG A 181 12.81 0.77 16.74
N ASP A 182 12.81 -0.54 16.57
CA ASP A 182 12.95 -1.18 15.25
C ASP A 182 11.59 -1.53 14.64
N ARG A 183 10.53 -1.73 15.44
CA ARG A 183 9.17 -1.99 14.93
C ARG A 183 8.27 -0.77 15.04
N VAL A 184 8.05 -0.26 16.26
CA VAL A 184 7.03 0.76 16.50
C VAL A 184 7.44 2.11 15.90
N ALA A 185 8.68 2.54 16.09
CA ALA A 185 9.17 3.80 15.50
C ALA A 185 9.28 3.71 13.96
N GLU A 186 9.73 2.58 13.41
CA GLU A 186 9.75 2.37 11.95
C GLU A 186 8.32 2.51 11.36
N GLN A 187 7.34 1.85 11.99
CA GLN A 187 5.94 1.91 11.56
C GLN A 187 5.36 3.32 11.71
N HIS A 188 5.57 3.97 12.85
CA HIS A 188 5.17 5.35 13.08
C HIS A 188 5.69 6.25 11.95
N ASP A 189 6.99 6.22 11.69
CA ASP A 189 7.61 7.07 10.68
C ASP A 189 7.13 6.73 9.26
N TRP A 190 6.86 5.44 8.99
CA TRP A 190 6.23 5.01 7.75
C TRP A 190 4.84 5.63 7.57
N TYR A 191 3.98 5.57 8.59
CA TYR A 191 2.63 6.17 8.57
C TYR A 191 2.68 7.69 8.41
N VAL A 192 3.58 8.38 9.14
CA VAL A 192 3.79 9.83 9.01
C VAL A 192 4.22 10.19 7.58
N ARG A 193 5.24 9.53 7.04
CA ARG A 193 5.69 9.76 5.65
C ARG A 193 4.54 9.51 4.68
N ARG A 194 3.78 8.44 4.87
CA ARG A 194 2.67 8.07 3.99
C ARG A 194 1.52 9.08 4.02
N ALA A 195 1.21 9.65 5.18
CA ALA A 195 0.25 10.74 5.31
C ALA A 195 0.72 12.00 4.56
N VAL A 196 2.00 12.36 4.67
CA VAL A 196 2.58 13.51 3.97
C VAL A 196 2.57 13.31 2.46
N GLU A 197 2.98 12.14 1.97
CA GLU A 197 2.94 11.78 0.55
C GLU A 197 1.52 11.86 -0.01
N SER A 198 0.54 11.28 0.70
CA SER A 198 -0.87 11.33 0.28
C SER A 198 -1.41 12.76 0.26
N ARG A 199 -1.03 13.60 1.23
CA ARG A 199 -1.44 15.01 1.29
C ARG A 199 -0.86 15.82 0.12
N ARG A 200 0.41 15.59 -0.23
CA ARG A 200 1.04 16.22 -1.41
C ARG A 200 0.34 15.76 -2.69
N GLY A 201 0.04 14.46 -2.78
CA GLY A 201 -0.73 13.89 -3.88
C GLY A 201 -2.12 14.52 -4.03
N ALA A 202 -2.89 14.62 -2.94
CA ALA A 202 -4.21 15.25 -2.92
C ALA A 202 -4.15 16.68 -3.50
N ARG A 203 -3.27 17.52 -2.94
CA ARG A 203 -3.13 18.93 -3.36
C ARG A 203 -2.71 19.07 -4.83
N LEU A 204 -1.78 18.23 -5.27
CA LEU A 204 -1.32 18.24 -6.67
C LEU A 204 -2.48 17.93 -7.62
N TRP A 205 -3.21 16.85 -7.37
CA TRP A 205 -4.28 16.42 -8.27
C TRP A 205 -5.55 17.27 -8.17
N GLU A 206 -5.82 17.85 -7.00
CA GLU A 206 -6.81 18.91 -6.83
C GLU A 206 -6.46 20.13 -7.68
N ALA A 207 -5.21 20.62 -7.61
CA ALA A 207 -4.76 21.73 -8.43
C ALA A 207 -4.83 21.41 -9.94
N VAL A 208 -4.41 20.22 -10.36
CA VAL A 208 -4.54 19.78 -11.76
C VAL A 208 -6.00 19.76 -12.21
N THR A 209 -6.92 19.30 -11.35
CA THR A 209 -8.35 19.26 -11.65
C THR A 209 -8.93 20.68 -11.80
N VAL A 210 -8.62 21.57 -10.86
CA VAL A 210 -9.08 22.98 -10.90
C VAL A 210 -8.53 23.69 -12.13
N LEU A 211 -7.22 23.62 -12.37
CA LEU A 211 -6.58 24.26 -13.52
C LEU A 211 -7.09 23.68 -14.84
N GLY A 212 -7.28 22.36 -14.94
CA GLY A 212 -7.84 21.71 -16.12
C GLY A 212 -9.28 22.17 -16.39
N THR A 213 -10.10 22.29 -15.33
CA THR A 213 -11.49 22.78 -15.44
C THR A 213 -11.54 24.25 -15.84
N LEU A 214 -10.67 25.10 -15.27
CA LEU A 214 -10.55 26.50 -15.67
C LEU A 214 -10.10 26.65 -17.13
N ALA A 215 -9.16 25.82 -17.58
CA ALA A 215 -8.72 25.79 -18.97
C ALA A 215 -9.85 25.37 -19.92
N ALA A 216 -10.64 24.36 -19.54
CA ALA A 216 -11.81 23.94 -20.30
C ALA A 216 -12.87 25.05 -20.40
N LEU A 217 -13.12 25.75 -19.29
CA LEU A 217 -14.03 26.90 -19.25
C LEU A 217 -13.55 28.05 -20.14
N ALA A 218 -12.27 28.43 -20.04
CA ALA A 218 -11.69 29.48 -20.87
C ALA A 218 -11.75 29.13 -22.36
N ALA A 219 -11.45 27.88 -22.72
CA ALA A 219 -11.58 27.37 -24.08
C ALA A 219 -13.03 27.41 -24.58
N ALA A 220 -14.01 27.09 -23.73
CA ALA A 220 -15.42 27.12 -24.08
C ALA A 220 -15.90 28.55 -24.35
N ILE A 221 -15.47 29.51 -23.53
CA ILE A 221 -15.74 30.94 -23.73
C ILE A 221 -15.10 31.44 -25.03
N ALA A 222 -13.82 31.13 -25.26
CA ALA A 222 -13.12 31.53 -26.48
C ALA A 222 -13.81 30.98 -27.75
N LYS A 223 -14.28 29.73 -27.70
CA LYS A 223 -15.06 29.12 -28.77
C LYS A 223 -16.41 29.81 -28.97
N ALA A 224 -17.11 30.18 -27.90
CA ALA A 224 -18.38 30.89 -27.95
C ALA A 224 -18.25 32.32 -28.50
N LEU A 225 -17.10 32.97 -28.29
CA LEU A 225 -16.77 34.29 -28.81
C LEU A 225 -16.07 34.26 -30.17
N GLU A 226 -15.98 33.09 -30.80
CA GLU A 226 -15.35 32.87 -32.11
C GLU A 226 -13.88 33.35 -32.20
N TRP A 227 -13.12 33.27 -31.10
CA TRP A 227 -11.71 33.68 -31.02
C TRP A 227 -10.72 32.75 -31.77
N GLY A 228 -11.15 32.11 -32.86
CA GLY A 228 -10.26 31.49 -33.84
C GLY A 228 -9.61 30.16 -33.43
N THR A 229 -10.10 29.46 -32.40
CA THR A 229 -9.55 28.15 -32.04
C THR A 229 -10.17 27.04 -32.89
N SER A 230 -9.46 26.58 -33.92
CA SER A 230 -9.83 25.39 -34.70
C SER A 230 -9.66 24.07 -33.93
N MET A 231 -8.95 24.10 -32.80
CA MET A 231 -8.75 22.97 -31.89
C MET A 231 -9.92 22.83 -30.90
N ASP A 232 -10.38 21.61 -30.66
CA ASP A 232 -11.32 21.30 -29.57
C ASP A 232 -10.60 21.22 -28.22
N LEU A 233 -10.07 22.36 -27.78
CA LEU A 233 -9.37 22.49 -26.49
C LEU A 233 -10.31 22.17 -25.31
N VAL A 234 -11.62 22.37 -25.48
CA VAL A 234 -12.63 22.04 -24.48
C VAL A 234 -12.65 20.54 -24.21
N GLY A 235 -12.71 19.71 -25.26
CA GLY A 235 -12.72 18.25 -25.15
C GLY A 235 -11.45 17.70 -24.49
N ILE A 236 -10.28 18.22 -24.87
CA ILE A 236 -8.98 17.80 -24.33
C ILE A 236 -8.86 18.17 -22.85
N ALA A 237 -9.13 19.43 -22.50
CA ALA A 237 -9.03 19.92 -21.12
C ALA A 237 -10.04 19.22 -20.20
N SER A 238 -11.28 19.01 -20.67
CA SER A 238 -12.32 18.30 -19.91
C SER A 238 -11.94 16.84 -19.68
N SER A 239 -11.39 16.16 -20.69
CA SER A 239 -10.94 14.77 -20.56
C SER A 239 -9.76 14.63 -19.59
N ALA A 240 -8.82 15.57 -19.61
CA ALA A 240 -7.71 15.61 -18.66
C ALA A 240 -8.19 15.86 -17.22
N ALA A 241 -9.13 16.78 -17.02
CA ALA A 241 -9.73 17.05 -15.71
C ALA A 241 -10.55 15.84 -15.20
N ALA A 242 -11.33 15.18 -16.07
CA ALA A 242 -12.04 13.96 -15.70
C ALA A 242 -11.08 12.82 -15.31
N ALA A 243 -9.97 12.67 -16.05
CA ALA A 243 -8.94 11.70 -15.73
C ALA A 243 -8.23 12.00 -14.39
N SER A 244 -7.98 13.27 -14.05
CA SER A 244 -7.38 13.65 -12.76
C SER A 244 -8.32 13.38 -11.59
N VAL A 245 -9.63 13.62 -11.75
CA VAL A 245 -10.65 13.25 -10.76
C VAL A 245 -10.67 11.74 -10.57
N ALA A 246 -10.78 10.97 -11.65
CA ALA A 246 -10.81 9.51 -11.58
C ALA A 246 -9.53 8.92 -10.97
N TRP A 247 -8.36 9.52 -11.23
CA TRP A 247 -7.11 9.13 -10.58
C TRP A 247 -7.12 9.42 -9.08
N SER A 248 -7.64 10.58 -8.68
CA SER A 248 -7.77 10.96 -7.26
C SER A 248 -8.69 10.00 -6.51
N GLU A 249 -9.82 9.63 -7.11
CA GLU A 249 -10.77 8.64 -6.57
C GLU A 249 -10.13 7.28 -6.37
N VAL A 250 -9.34 6.81 -7.34
CA VAL A 250 -8.65 5.51 -7.17
C VAL A 250 -7.58 5.59 -6.09
N ARG A 251 -6.87 6.71 -6.00
CA ARG A 251 -5.79 6.88 -5.02
C ARG A 251 -6.30 7.14 -3.60
N GLN A 252 -7.56 7.55 -3.43
CA GLN A 252 -8.21 7.80 -2.14
C GLN A 252 -7.34 8.63 -1.19
N TYR A 253 -6.74 9.71 -1.71
CA TYR A 253 -5.73 10.45 -0.95
C TYR A 253 -6.25 11.00 0.38
N GLN A 254 -7.48 11.54 0.42
CA GLN A 254 -8.05 12.12 1.64
C GLN A 254 -8.32 11.05 2.72
N PRO A 255 -9.05 9.94 2.44
CA PRO A 255 -9.18 8.84 3.40
C PRO A 255 -7.83 8.31 3.91
N LEU A 256 -6.83 8.21 3.03
CA LEU A 256 -5.49 7.74 3.43
C LEU A 256 -4.74 8.76 4.30
N VAL A 257 -4.92 10.07 4.10
CA VAL A 257 -4.33 11.08 5.00
C VAL A 257 -4.92 10.94 6.40
N ALA A 258 -6.24 10.84 6.51
CA ALA A 258 -6.92 10.69 7.80
C ALA A 258 -6.49 9.40 8.51
N ALA A 259 -6.57 8.27 7.82
CA ALA A 259 -6.24 6.97 8.39
C ALA A 259 -4.78 6.87 8.86
N HIS A 260 -3.82 7.25 8.01
CA HIS A 260 -2.41 7.16 8.40
C HIS A 260 -2.04 8.16 9.51
N SER A 261 -2.66 9.35 9.53
CA SER A 261 -2.40 10.33 10.59
C SER A 261 -2.93 9.84 11.94
N LEU A 262 -4.12 9.21 11.95
CA LEU A 262 -4.69 8.64 13.17
C LEU A 262 -3.84 7.48 13.70
N VAL A 263 -3.48 6.53 12.82
CA VAL A 263 -2.65 5.38 13.22
C VAL A 263 -1.30 5.86 13.75
N ALA A 264 -0.67 6.86 13.14
CA ALA A 264 0.57 7.44 13.66
C ALA A 264 0.39 8.01 15.08
N GLN A 265 -0.69 8.75 15.34
CA GLN A 265 -0.98 9.29 16.67
C GLN A 265 -1.22 8.17 17.70
N GLU A 266 -2.00 7.15 17.36
CA GLU A 266 -2.24 6.01 18.24
C GLU A 266 -0.94 5.25 18.53
N LEU A 267 -0.09 5.01 17.53
CA LEU A 267 1.21 4.37 17.71
C LEU A 267 2.14 5.18 18.60
N SER A 268 2.15 6.51 18.49
CA SER A 268 2.93 7.36 19.38
C SER A 268 2.45 7.26 20.83
N ALA A 269 1.13 7.21 21.06
CA ALA A 269 0.57 7.05 22.40
C ALA A 269 0.87 5.65 22.97
N MET A 270 0.73 4.61 22.16
CA MET A 270 1.06 3.23 22.53
C MET A 270 2.55 3.06 22.83
N ALA A 271 3.43 3.68 22.05
CA ALA A 271 4.87 3.67 22.29
C ALA A 271 5.23 4.26 23.67
N ALA A 272 4.64 5.40 24.02
CA ALA A 272 4.83 6.02 25.32
C ALA A 272 4.32 5.14 26.47
N ALA A 273 3.18 4.45 26.28
CA ALA A 273 2.67 3.50 27.27
C ALA A 273 3.59 2.26 27.42
N LEU A 274 4.03 1.68 26.31
CA LEU A 274 4.89 0.49 26.26
C LEU A 274 6.27 0.72 26.91
N GLN A 275 6.79 1.95 26.91
CA GLN A 275 8.05 2.30 27.59
C GLN A 275 8.02 2.04 29.10
N HIS A 276 6.84 2.13 29.72
CA HIS A 276 6.64 2.00 31.17
C HIS A 276 6.16 0.60 31.58
N VAL A 277 6.11 -0.35 30.65
CA VAL A 277 5.72 -1.74 30.95
C VAL A 277 6.94 -2.47 31.50
N ASP A 278 6.78 -3.01 32.72
CA ASP A 278 7.84 -3.69 33.47
C ASP A 278 7.59 -5.20 33.67
N THR A 279 6.43 -5.73 33.23
CA THR A 279 6.06 -7.13 33.41
C THR A 279 5.78 -7.85 32.09
N GLU A 280 6.21 -9.11 31.98
CA GLU A 280 6.06 -9.95 30.79
C GLU A 280 4.59 -10.20 30.40
N GLN A 281 3.70 -10.33 31.40
CA GLN A 281 2.28 -10.61 31.16
C GLN A 281 1.56 -9.40 30.55
N VAL A 282 1.81 -8.20 31.08
CA VAL A 282 1.25 -6.96 30.55
C VAL A 282 1.88 -6.64 29.19
N TRP A 283 3.17 -6.90 29.04
CA TRP A 283 3.89 -6.74 27.77
C TRP A 283 3.24 -7.54 26.63
N ALA A 284 2.96 -8.83 26.86
CA ALA A 284 2.46 -9.71 25.83
C ALA A 284 1.14 -9.18 25.20
N ALA A 285 0.21 -8.74 26.05
CA ALA A 285 -1.06 -8.17 25.61
C ALA A 285 -0.90 -6.81 24.90
N ASN A 286 -0.03 -5.92 25.41
CA ASN A 286 0.18 -4.61 24.80
C ASN A 286 0.86 -4.71 23.42
N VAL A 287 1.79 -5.65 23.22
CA VAL A 287 2.37 -5.91 21.89
C VAL A 287 1.29 -6.38 20.92
N ALA A 288 0.40 -7.28 21.35
CA ALA A 288 -0.70 -7.73 20.50
C ALA A 288 -1.64 -6.58 20.10
N ALA A 289 -2.00 -5.70 21.04
CA ALA A 289 -2.82 -4.52 20.76
C ALA A 289 -2.12 -3.53 19.82
N ALA A 290 -0.81 -3.32 19.97
CA ALA A 290 -0.04 -2.48 19.07
C ALA A 290 0.03 -3.06 17.64
N GLU A 291 0.26 -4.37 17.51
CA GLU A 291 0.30 -5.05 16.21
C GLU A 291 -1.07 -5.08 15.51
N GLU A 292 -2.17 -5.18 16.26
CA GLU A 292 -3.52 -5.04 15.71
C GLU A 292 -3.74 -3.65 15.10
N ARG A 293 -3.21 -2.60 15.75
CA ARG A 293 -3.24 -1.22 15.25
C ARG A 293 -2.48 -1.01 13.94
N VAL A 294 -1.39 -1.73 13.75
CA VAL A 294 -0.58 -1.67 12.51
C VAL A 294 -1.22 -2.48 11.37
N SER A 295 -2.26 -3.27 11.65
CA SER A 295 -2.84 -4.15 10.63
C SER A 295 -3.45 -3.38 9.44
N PRO A 296 -3.36 -3.93 8.20
CA PRO A 296 -4.03 -3.38 7.04
C PRO A 296 -5.54 -3.22 7.22
N ASP A 297 -6.16 -4.17 7.93
CA ASP A 297 -7.61 -4.19 8.14
C ASP A 297 -8.05 -3.05 9.05
N TYR A 298 -7.30 -2.76 10.13
CA TYR A 298 -7.53 -1.61 10.98
C TYR A 298 -7.40 -0.30 10.19
N THR A 299 -6.29 -0.15 9.44
CA THR A 299 -6.08 1.04 8.60
C THR A 299 -7.22 1.23 7.59
N ALA A 300 -7.69 0.15 6.96
CA ALA A 300 -8.80 0.19 6.02
C ALA A 300 -10.14 0.49 6.69
N TRP A 301 -10.38 -0.01 7.90
CA TRP A 301 -11.55 0.33 8.70
C TRP A 301 -11.56 1.81 9.05
N VAL A 302 -10.44 2.36 9.53
CA VAL A 302 -10.31 3.80 9.83
C VAL A 302 -10.56 4.63 8.58
N ALA A 303 -9.96 4.28 7.44
CA ALA A 303 -10.13 5.01 6.19
C ALA A 303 -11.60 5.06 5.72
N ARG A 304 -12.42 4.06 6.07
CA ARG A 304 -13.86 4.04 5.71
C ARG A 304 -14.75 4.83 6.68
N HIS A 305 -14.36 4.97 7.95
CA HIS A 305 -15.22 5.54 8.99
C HIS A 305 -14.76 6.92 9.49
N HIS A 306 -13.51 7.29 9.23
CA HIS A 306 -12.89 8.54 9.69
C HIS A 306 -12.23 9.33 8.54
N GLY A 307 -12.43 8.88 7.30
CA GLY A 307 -11.89 9.50 6.08
C GLY A 307 -12.87 10.37 5.32
#